data_AF-A0A399PNY8-F1
#
_entry.id   AF-A0A399PNY8-F1
#
_cell.length_a   1.000
_cell.length_b   1.000
_cell.length_c   1.000
_cell.angle_alpha   90.00
_cell.angle_beta   90.00
_cell.angle_gamma   90.00
#
_symmetry.space_group_name_H-M   'P 1'
#
loop_
_entity.id
_entity.type
_entity.pdbx_description
1 polymer ?
#
loop_
_entity_poly.entity_id
_entity_poly.type
_entity_poly.pdbx_seq_one_letter_code
_entity_poly.pdbx_strand_id
1 'polypeptide(L)'
;MSGSVSQQNVGLFPVSYRISTGLPGAPSLVLNLLVSTPQEQVNGNATITQAINPPLDLHSDVWGEYTYLTVMSPGVSKILITAQGNHGGPGSNSIVNFKIRLVVGTDWREGVANYEYYNGTQWIEVTNAPAHLVESVPSNAFQPFHPGPVIQPHRPIMPLYAAPIQSAIAAGDLAKMKSLAALAKQQLEQLPQLRIALDTAKNELSRLQSR
;
A
#
# COMPACT_ATOMS: atom_id res chain seq x y z
N MET A 1 -15.69 15.38 -24.61
CA MET A 1 -15.58 13.99 -24.10
C MET A 1 -14.12 13.62 -24.11
N SER A 2 -13.40 13.89 -23.02
CA SER A 2 -11.99 13.51 -22.89
C SER A 2 -11.93 12.12 -22.29
N GLY A 3 -11.67 11.12 -23.13
CA GLY A 3 -11.34 9.77 -22.68
C GLY A 3 -9.99 9.81 -21.99
N SER A 4 -9.99 9.65 -20.68
CA SER A 4 -8.80 9.29 -19.91
C SER A 4 -8.37 7.90 -20.34
N VAL A 5 -7.47 7.84 -21.32
CA VAL A 5 -6.70 6.64 -21.64
C VAL A 5 -6.00 6.25 -20.34
N SER A 6 -6.41 5.13 -19.76
CA SER A 6 -5.70 4.52 -18.64
C SER A 6 -4.32 4.15 -19.16
N GLN A 7 -3.36 5.05 -18.97
CA GLN A 7 -1.98 4.85 -19.37
C GLN A 7 -1.50 3.61 -18.62
N GLN A 8 -1.42 2.49 -19.34
CA GLN A 8 -0.83 1.29 -18.82
C GLN A 8 0.65 1.60 -18.63
N ASN A 9 1.02 2.04 -17.42
CA ASN A 9 2.40 2.19 -17.01
C ASN A 9 3.00 0.78 -16.90
N VAL A 10 3.39 0.22 -18.05
CA VAL A 10 4.22 -0.97 -18.14
C VAL A 10 5.52 -0.64 -17.41
N GLY A 11 5.84 -1.40 -16.36
CA GLY A 11 7.03 -1.18 -15.54
C GLY A 11 6.81 -0.37 -14.25
N LEU A 12 5.61 -0.46 -13.67
CA LEU A 12 5.38 -0.17 -12.24
C LEU A 12 5.67 -1.40 -11.40
N PHE A 13 6.50 -1.26 -10.37
CA PHE A 13 6.70 -2.33 -9.39
C PHE A 13 6.85 -1.76 -7.96
N PRO A 14 6.27 -2.42 -6.95
CA PRO A 14 6.43 -2.02 -5.56
C PRO A 14 7.73 -2.54 -4.97
N VAL A 15 8.35 -1.74 -4.10
CA VAL A 15 9.49 -2.13 -3.26
C VAL A 15 9.23 -1.63 -1.84
N SER A 16 9.64 -2.41 -0.85
CA SER A 16 9.53 -2.03 0.55
C SER A 16 10.87 -2.23 1.23
N TYR A 17 11.40 -1.17 1.83
CA TYR A 17 12.67 -1.21 2.53
C TYR A 17 12.47 -1.03 4.02
N ARG A 18 13.15 -1.88 4.79
CA ARG A 18 13.35 -1.66 6.21
C ARG A 18 14.76 -1.11 6.41
N ILE A 19 14.82 0.09 6.99
CA ILE A 19 16.04 0.86 7.18
C ILE A 19 16.19 1.12 8.66
N SER A 20 17.25 0.60 9.28
CA SER A 20 17.55 0.87 10.68
C SER A 20 19.03 0.64 10.96
N THR A 21 19.58 1.33 11.96
CA THR A 21 20.97 1.13 12.39
C THR A 21 21.17 -0.14 13.22
N GLY A 22 20.10 -0.87 13.54
CA GLY A 22 20.13 -2.08 14.37
C GLY A 22 20.42 -1.85 15.86
N LEU A 23 20.67 -0.60 16.27
CA LEU A 23 20.93 -0.25 17.66
C LEU A 23 19.62 -0.28 18.48
N PRO A 24 19.64 -0.81 19.72
CA PRO A 24 18.47 -0.79 20.59
C PRO A 24 17.95 0.65 20.80
N GLY A 25 16.69 0.88 20.44
CA GLY A 25 16.04 2.18 20.56
C GLY A 25 16.36 3.20 19.47
N ALA A 26 17.19 2.87 18.48
CA ALA A 26 17.35 3.72 17.32
C ALA A 26 16.05 3.78 16.48
N PRO A 27 15.81 4.88 15.75
CA PRO A 27 14.67 4.97 14.85
C PRO A 27 14.74 3.91 13.76
N SER A 28 13.60 3.29 13.46
CA SER A 28 13.41 2.36 12.35
C SER A 28 12.52 3.02 11.31
N LEU A 29 13.00 3.09 10.07
CA LEU A 29 12.27 3.58 8.92
C LEU A 29 11.74 2.40 8.10
N VAL A 30 10.45 2.43 7.80
CA VAL A 30 9.80 1.56 6.80
C VAL A 30 9.46 2.44 5.61
N LEU A 31 10.03 2.13 4.47
CA LEU A 31 9.88 2.90 3.24
C LEU A 31 9.22 2.03 2.17
N ASN A 32 7.96 2.30 1.88
CA ASN A 32 7.20 1.64 0.82
C ASN A 32 7.20 2.55 -0.40
N LEU A 33 7.78 2.10 -1.51
CA LEU A 33 7.83 2.86 -2.76
C LEU A 33 7.17 2.07 -3.88
N LEU A 34 6.55 2.81 -4.78
CA LEU A 34 6.11 2.36 -6.08
C LEU A 34 7.03 3.03 -7.10
N VAL A 35 7.82 2.21 -7.79
CA VAL A 35 8.78 2.67 -8.79
C VAL A 35 8.10 2.68 -10.15
N SER A 36 8.12 3.83 -10.81
CA SER A 36 7.61 3.99 -12.17
C SER A 36 8.79 4.09 -13.13
N THR A 37 9.11 2.98 -13.81
CA THR A 37 10.24 2.95 -14.73
C THR A 37 10.11 3.89 -15.93
N PRO A 38 8.94 4.11 -16.56
CA PRO A 38 8.85 4.99 -17.72
C PRO A 38 9.06 6.47 -17.38
N GLN A 39 8.82 6.87 -16.12
CA GLN A 39 8.91 8.25 -15.66
C GLN A 39 10.11 8.49 -14.74
N GLU A 40 10.91 7.47 -14.46
CA GLU A 40 12.05 7.53 -13.52
C GLU A 40 11.68 8.05 -12.12
N GLN A 41 10.42 7.90 -11.73
CA GLN A 41 9.84 8.46 -10.51
C GLN A 41 9.57 7.38 -9.48
N VAL A 42 9.62 7.78 -8.21
CA VAL A 42 9.22 6.97 -7.06
C VAL A 42 8.17 7.71 -6.25
N ASN A 43 7.10 7.01 -5.88
CA ASN A 43 6.06 7.54 -5.01
C ASN A 43 5.68 6.50 -3.96
N GLY A 44 5.31 6.92 -2.76
CA GLY A 44 4.88 5.97 -1.75
C GLY A 44 4.77 6.58 -0.37
N ASN A 45 5.17 5.82 0.65
CA ASN A 45 5.04 6.23 2.03
C ASN A 45 6.27 5.84 2.87
N ALA A 46 6.66 6.73 3.78
CA ALA A 46 7.67 6.51 4.79
C ALA A 46 7.03 6.55 6.18
N THR A 47 7.32 5.55 7.00
CA THR A 47 6.92 5.51 8.41
C THR A 47 8.15 5.32 9.27
N ILE A 48 8.44 6.29 10.14
CA ILE A 48 9.55 6.27 11.08
C ILE A 48 8.99 6.01 12.47
N THR A 49 9.48 4.95 13.10
CA THR A 49 9.09 4.59 14.46
C THR A 49 10.30 4.56 15.39
N GLN A 50 10.12 5.02 16.62
CA GLN A 50 11.12 4.93 17.68
C GLN A 50 10.43 4.51 18.97
N ALA A 51 10.91 3.44 19.60
CA ALA A 51 10.28 2.88 20.80
C ALA A 51 10.72 3.57 22.11
N ILE A 52 11.90 4.20 22.14
CA ILE A 52 12.46 4.82 23.35
C ILE A 52 12.23 6.34 23.38
N ASN A 53 12.16 6.91 24.58
CA ASN A 53 11.81 8.30 24.86
C ASN A 53 12.73 9.33 24.15
N PRO A 54 12.18 10.27 23.34
CA PRO A 54 10.76 10.41 23.02
C PRO A 54 10.30 9.36 22.01
N PRO A 55 9.20 8.64 22.29
CA PRO A 55 8.61 7.76 21.29
C PRO A 55 8.23 8.60 20.07
N LEU A 56 8.55 8.08 18.89
CA LEU A 56 8.28 8.75 17.62
C LEU A 56 7.45 7.82 16.75
N ASP A 57 6.41 8.37 16.16
CA ASP A 57 5.67 7.77 15.05
C ASP A 57 5.40 8.87 14.03
N LEU A 58 6.16 8.87 12.95
CA LEU A 58 6.10 9.87 11.90
C LEU A 58 5.77 9.21 10.57
N HIS A 59 4.71 9.69 9.96
CA HIS A 59 4.20 9.18 8.69
C HIS A 59 4.30 10.27 7.63
N SER A 60 4.89 9.94 6.49
CA SER A 60 5.09 10.88 5.39
C SER A 60 4.77 10.23 4.06
N ASP A 61 3.97 10.90 3.25
CA ASP A 61 3.82 10.55 1.85
C ASP A 61 5.07 11.03 1.12
N VAL A 62 5.73 10.11 0.42
CA VAL A 62 7.03 10.37 -0.22
C VAL A 62 6.90 10.38 -1.73
N TRP A 63 7.64 11.28 -2.35
CA TRP A 63 7.79 11.36 -3.80
C TRP A 63 9.22 11.77 -4.14
N GLY A 64 9.67 11.36 -5.32
CA GLY A 64 11.01 11.63 -5.77
C GLY A 64 11.33 10.91 -7.07
N GLU A 65 12.62 10.75 -7.29
CA GLU A 65 13.18 10.20 -8.52
C GLU A 65 14.26 9.18 -8.19
N TYR A 66 14.57 8.32 -9.14
CA TYR A 66 15.69 7.40 -9.04
C TYR A 66 16.62 7.57 -10.24
N THR A 67 17.93 7.40 -10.01
CA THR A 67 18.96 7.56 -11.04
C THR A 67 19.95 6.41 -10.96
N TYR A 68 20.39 5.92 -12.12
CA TYR A 68 21.44 4.91 -12.20
C TYR A 68 22.82 5.58 -12.07
N LEU A 69 23.56 5.19 -11.04
CA LEU A 69 24.97 5.53 -10.87
C LEU A 69 25.81 4.46 -11.56
N THR A 70 26.32 4.77 -12.74
CA THR A 70 27.30 3.93 -13.42
C THR A 70 28.70 4.39 -13.03
N VAL A 71 29.43 3.51 -12.33
CA VAL A 71 30.85 3.75 -12.01
C VAL A 71 31.72 2.98 -12.99
N MET A 72 32.82 3.60 -13.44
CA MET A 72 33.81 2.92 -14.28
C MET A 72 34.44 1.76 -13.49
N SER A 73 34.74 0.67 -14.20
CA SER A 73 35.27 -0.56 -13.60
C SER A 73 36.50 -0.27 -12.71
N PRO A 74 36.62 -0.89 -11.52
CA PRO A 74 35.89 -2.06 -11.02
C PRO A 74 34.55 -1.75 -10.30
N GLY A 75 34.01 -0.54 -10.44
CA GLY A 75 32.77 -0.16 -9.76
C GLY A 75 31.55 -0.98 -10.19
N VAL A 76 30.79 -1.46 -9.22
CA VAL A 76 29.46 -2.05 -9.45
C VAL A 76 28.45 -0.91 -9.57
N SER A 77 27.68 -0.87 -10.66
CA SER A 77 26.60 0.11 -10.82
C SER A 77 25.66 0.10 -9.62
N LYS A 78 25.16 1.27 -9.22
CA LYS A 78 24.22 1.45 -8.11
C LYS A 78 23.03 2.25 -8.56
N ILE A 79 21.96 2.22 -7.78
CA ILE A 79 20.76 3.03 -8.01
C ILE A 79 20.65 3.99 -6.84
N LEU A 80 20.60 5.28 -7.14
CA LEU A 80 20.34 6.33 -6.17
C LEU A 80 18.87 6.71 -6.23
N ILE A 81 18.18 6.57 -5.13
CA ILE A 81 16.81 7.02 -4.94
C ILE A 81 16.87 8.28 -4.08
N THR A 82 16.37 9.39 -4.61
CA THR A 82 16.25 10.65 -3.88
C THR A 82 14.78 10.98 -3.73
N ALA A 83 14.30 11.03 -2.49
CA ALA A 83 12.90 11.33 -2.21
C ALA A 83 12.76 12.29 -1.03
N GLN A 84 11.63 12.97 -1.02
CA GLN A 84 11.20 13.85 0.06
C GLN A 84 9.74 13.57 0.38
N GLY A 85 9.31 13.92 1.59
CA GLY A 85 7.95 13.68 2.02
C GLY A 85 7.39 14.73 2.95
N ASN A 86 6.06 14.78 2.99
CA ASN A 86 5.26 15.61 3.89
C ASN A 86 3.96 14.86 4.25
N HIS A 87 3.07 15.51 5.00
CA HIS A 87 1.71 15.01 5.18
C HIS A 87 0.83 15.39 3.98
N GLY A 88 0.45 14.43 3.15
CA GLY A 88 -0.51 14.61 2.05
C GLY A 88 0.10 14.72 0.64
N GLY A 89 1.41 14.53 0.49
CA GLY A 89 2.09 14.43 -0.80
C GLY A 89 2.42 15.76 -1.48
N PRO A 90 2.85 15.72 -2.76
CA PRO A 90 3.44 16.87 -3.46
C PRO A 90 2.48 18.05 -3.69
N GLY A 91 1.16 17.80 -3.66
CA GLY A 91 0.13 18.84 -3.81
C GLY A 91 -0.38 19.43 -2.49
N SER A 92 0.11 18.94 -1.35
CA SER A 92 -0.33 19.38 -0.02
C SER A 92 0.40 20.65 0.43
N ASN A 93 -0.27 21.49 1.21
CA ASN A 93 0.32 22.68 1.84
C ASN A 93 1.11 22.35 3.13
N SER A 94 1.40 21.06 3.36
CA SER A 94 2.21 20.62 4.49
C SER A 94 3.69 20.82 4.22
N ILE A 95 4.43 21.24 5.23
CA ILE A 95 5.89 21.36 5.16
C ILE A 95 6.54 19.98 4.96
N VAL A 96 7.63 19.95 4.19
CA VAL A 96 8.48 18.76 4.07
C VAL A 96 9.03 18.39 5.43
N ASN A 97 8.72 17.18 5.88
CA ASN A 97 9.12 16.66 7.19
C ASN A 97 10.09 15.47 7.07
N PHE A 98 10.39 15.02 5.86
CA PHE A 98 11.22 13.86 5.58
C PHE A 98 12.03 14.04 4.29
N LYS A 99 13.28 13.59 4.29
CA LYS A 99 14.15 13.52 3.11
C LYS A 99 14.99 12.25 3.18
N ILE A 100 15.24 11.62 2.04
CA ILE A 100 16.05 10.41 1.96
C ILE A 100 16.88 10.36 0.68
N ARG A 101 18.09 9.83 0.84
CA ARG A 101 18.99 9.38 -0.21
C ARG A 101 19.32 7.93 0.05
N LEU A 102 18.73 7.03 -0.75
CA LEU A 102 18.90 5.60 -0.63
C LEU A 102 19.73 5.11 -1.82
N VAL A 103 20.86 4.47 -1.54
CA VAL A 103 21.71 3.85 -2.56
C VAL A 103 21.54 2.34 -2.48
N VAL A 104 20.99 1.73 -3.52
CA VAL A 104 20.78 0.27 -3.61
C VAL A 104 21.62 -0.36 -4.72
N GLY A 105 21.84 -1.67 -4.62
CA GLY A 105 22.37 -2.46 -5.72
C GLY A 105 21.44 -2.48 -6.93
N THR A 106 21.97 -2.91 -8.09
CA THR A 106 21.16 -3.10 -9.31
C THR A 106 20.04 -4.13 -9.16
N ASP A 107 20.13 -4.95 -8.12
CA ASP A 107 19.16 -5.97 -7.74
C ASP A 107 18.03 -5.42 -6.85
N TRP A 108 18.07 -4.13 -6.46
CA TRP A 108 17.08 -3.47 -5.59
C TRP A 108 16.93 -4.10 -4.20
N ARG A 109 17.80 -5.02 -3.78
CA ARG A 109 17.62 -5.82 -2.55
C ARG A 109 18.28 -5.18 -1.33
N GLU A 110 19.53 -4.78 -1.47
CA GLU A 110 20.32 -4.25 -0.37
C GLU A 110 20.89 -2.87 -0.72
N GLY A 111 21.03 -2.05 0.31
CA GLY A 111 21.53 -0.70 0.15
C GLY A 111 21.89 -0.02 1.46
N VAL A 112 22.22 1.26 1.33
CA VAL A 112 22.51 2.15 2.45
C VAL A 112 21.71 3.43 2.25
N ALA A 113 21.05 3.89 3.30
CA ALA A 113 20.25 5.11 3.30
C ALA A 113 20.84 6.16 4.23
N ASN A 114 20.82 7.40 3.74
CA ASN A 114 20.94 8.60 4.55
C ASN A 114 19.58 9.29 4.52
N TYR A 115 19.00 9.54 5.69
CA TYR A 115 17.71 10.21 5.75
C TYR A 115 17.66 11.22 6.89
N GLU A 116 16.84 12.24 6.69
CA GLU A 116 16.60 13.31 7.62
C GLU A 116 15.10 13.40 7.87
N TYR A 117 14.71 13.60 9.13
CA TYR A 117 13.32 13.81 9.48
C TYR A 117 13.16 14.89 10.55
N TYR A 118 12.03 15.56 10.53
CA TYR A 118 11.70 16.57 11.52
C TYR A 118 10.93 15.94 12.68
N ASN A 119 11.50 15.97 13.89
CA ASN A 119 10.88 15.35 15.07
C ASN A 119 9.86 16.25 15.79
N GLY A 120 9.45 17.36 15.17
CA GLY A 120 8.61 18.39 15.78
C GLY A 120 9.38 19.58 16.37
N THR A 121 10.66 19.39 16.70
CA THR A 121 11.53 20.43 17.30
C THR A 121 12.80 20.70 16.49
N GLN A 122 13.40 19.66 15.92
CA GLN A 122 14.66 19.73 15.19
C GLN A 122 14.69 18.67 14.09
N TRP A 123 15.60 18.88 13.12
CA TRP A 123 15.93 17.87 12.13
C TRP A 123 16.91 16.86 12.74
N ILE A 124 16.58 15.58 12.61
CA ILE A 124 17.46 14.48 12.98
C ILE A 124 17.98 13.86 11.69
N GLU A 125 19.30 13.76 11.58
CA GLU A 125 19.98 13.09 10.47
C GLU A 125 20.41 11.69 10.92
N VAL A 126 20.09 10.70 10.10
CA VAL A 126 20.54 9.32 10.27
C VAL A 126 21.39 8.97 9.05
N THR A 127 22.65 8.65 9.31
CA THR A 127 23.64 8.35 8.27
C THR A 127 24.01 6.88 8.27
N ASN A 128 24.32 6.37 7.08
CA ASN A 128 24.79 5.02 6.82
C ASN A 128 23.88 3.92 7.41
N ALA A 129 22.56 4.12 7.38
CA ALA A 129 21.63 3.11 7.84
C ALA A 129 21.49 2.00 6.78
N PRO A 130 21.76 0.72 7.13
CA PRO A 130 21.56 -0.38 6.18
C PRO A 130 20.08 -0.51 5.81
N ALA A 131 19.83 -0.70 4.52
CA ALA A 131 18.52 -0.84 3.92
C ALA A 131 18.36 -2.26 3.36
N HIS A 132 17.34 -2.96 3.82
CA HIS A 132 17.03 -4.31 3.36
C HIS A 132 15.63 -4.35 2.76
N LEU A 133 15.52 -4.95 1.57
CA LEU A 133 14.25 -5.21 0.93
C LEU A 133 13.45 -6.22 1.77
N VAL A 134 12.21 -5.85 2.08
CA VAL A 134 11.26 -6.71 2.75
C VAL A 134 10.53 -7.50 1.67
N GLU A 135 10.94 -8.75 1.45
CA GLU A 135 10.38 -9.63 0.40
C GLU A 135 8.89 -9.93 0.61
N SER A 136 8.41 -9.85 1.85
CA SER A 136 7.01 -9.93 2.20
C SER A 136 6.55 -8.58 2.73
N VAL A 137 5.99 -7.71 1.89
CA VAL A 137 5.13 -6.64 2.41
C VAL A 137 4.00 -7.37 3.11
N PRO A 138 3.87 -7.32 4.46
CA PRO A 138 2.65 -7.79 5.06
C PRO A 138 1.58 -6.86 4.50
N SER A 139 0.76 -7.36 3.59
CA SER A 139 -0.53 -6.76 3.36
C SER A 139 -1.15 -6.67 4.75
N ASN A 140 -1.44 -5.44 5.21
CA ASN A 140 -2.16 -5.17 6.46
C ASN A 140 -3.62 -5.68 6.36
N ALA A 141 -3.84 -6.87 5.81
CA ALA A 141 -4.92 -7.74 6.19
C ALA A 141 -4.66 -8.13 7.67
N PHE A 142 -5.07 -7.25 8.57
CA PHE A 142 -5.32 -7.49 9.99
C PHE A 142 -4.51 -8.62 10.62
N GLN A 143 -3.39 -8.29 11.27
CA GLN A 143 -2.86 -9.17 12.31
C GLN A 143 -3.61 -8.85 13.61
N PRO A 144 -4.46 -9.75 14.14
CA PRO A 144 -5.13 -9.49 15.40
C PRO A 144 -4.10 -9.62 16.53
N PHE A 145 -3.63 -8.48 17.03
CA PHE A 145 -3.10 -8.40 18.38
C PHE A 145 -4.27 -8.57 19.35
N HIS A 146 -4.11 -9.48 20.31
CA HIS A 146 -5.03 -9.81 21.41
C HIS A 146 -6.19 -10.78 21.10
N PRO A 147 -6.52 -11.69 22.04
CA PRO A 147 -7.77 -12.46 22.02
C PRO A 147 -8.95 -11.52 22.34
N GLY A 148 -9.31 -10.66 21.39
CA GLY A 148 -10.55 -9.89 21.37
C GLY A 148 -11.69 -10.69 20.72
N PRO A 149 -12.95 -10.22 20.84
CA PRO A 149 -14.14 -11.00 20.46
C PRO A 149 -14.04 -11.41 18.99
N VAL A 150 -14.45 -12.65 18.71
CA VAL A 150 -14.39 -13.32 17.41
C VAL A 150 -14.84 -12.38 16.29
N ILE A 151 -13.87 -11.79 15.58
CA ILE A 151 -14.14 -11.07 14.34
C ILE A 151 -14.54 -12.17 13.35
N GLN A 152 -15.83 -12.24 13.03
CA GLN A 152 -16.33 -13.17 12.02
C GLN A 152 -15.48 -12.96 10.75
N PRO A 153 -14.99 -14.04 10.11
CA PRO A 153 -14.15 -13.93 8.94
C PRO A 153 -14.82 -12.99 7.94
N HIS A 154 -14.08 -11.95 7.52
CA HIS A 154 -14.54 -11.04 6.50
C HIS A 154 -15.03 -11.88 5.33
N ARG A 155 -16.32 -11.75 5.00
CA ARG A 155 -16.89 -12.48 3.87
C ARG A 155 -16.02 -12.15 2.65
N PRO A 156 -15.51 -13.15 1.93
CA PRO A 156 -14.75 -12.88 0.72
C PRO A 156 -15.57 -11.94 -0.15
N ILE A 157 -14.94 -10.86 -0.63
CA ILE A 157 -15.55 -9.98 -1.62
C ILE A 157 -15.72 -10.84 -2.86
N MET A 158 -16.87 -11.52 -2.98
CA MET A 158 -17.24 -12.23 -4.19
C MET A 158 -17.61 -11.14 -5.21
N PRO A 159 -16.80 -10.89 -6.25
CA PRO A 159 -17.22 -10.02 -7.33
C PRO A 159 -18.51 -10.62 -7.89
N LEU A 160 -19.63 -9.91 -7.71
CA LEU A 160 -20.96 -10.50 -7.89
C LEU A 160 -21.11 -11.20 -9.25
N TYR A 161 -20.55 -10.64 -10.33
CA TYR A 161 -20.69 -11.23 -11.67
C TYR A 161 -19.51 -10.97 -12.63
N ALA A 162 -18.81 -9.84 -12.53
CA ALA A 162 -17.88 -9.40 -13.57
C ALA A 162 -16.68 -10.36 -13.77
N ALA A 163 -15.94 -10.68 -12.71
CA ALA A 163 -14.77 -11.55 -12.83
C ALA A 163 -15.13 -13.01 -13.19
N PRO A 164 -16.18 -13.62 -12.60
CA PRO A 164 -16.61 -14.96 -12.99
C PRO A 164 -17.07 -15.04 -14.45
N ILE A 165 -17.80 -14.04 -14.97
CA ILE A 165 -18.22 -14.00 -16.38
C ILE A 165 -17.01 -13.91 -17.31
N GLN A 166 -16.05 -13.02 -17.03
CA GLN A 166 -14.85 -12.89 -17.85
C GLN A 166 -14.02 -14.19 -17.85
N SER A 167 -13.89 -14.84 -16.70
CA SER A 167 -13.17 -16.11 -16.58
C SER A 167 -13.85 -17.25 -17.34
N ALA A 168 -15.19 -17.31 -17.33
CA ALA A 168 -15.95 -18.35 -18.03
C ALA A 168 -15.95 -18.14 -19.55
N ILE A 169 -15.99 -16.88 -20.02
CA ILE A 169 -15.82 -16.54 -21.44
C ILE A 169 -14.41 -16.90 -21.91
N ALA A 170 -13.38 -16.50 -21.15
CA ALA A 170 -11.99 -16.81 -21.49
C ALA A 170 -11.70 -18.32 -21.48
N ALA A 171 -12.33 -19.08 -20.59
CA ALA A 171 -12.19 -20.53 -20.51
C ALA A 171 -13.04 -21.31 -21.54
N GLY A 172 -13.96 -20.65 -22.26
CA GLY A 172 -14.87 -21.32 -23.21
C GLY A 172 -15.79 -22.37 -22.59
N ASP A 173 -15.96 -22.37 -21.26
CA ASP A 173 -16.64 -23.44 -20.51
C ASP A 173 -18.14 -23.15 -20.40
N LEU A 174 -18.91 -23.75 -21.30
CA LEU A 174 -20.36 -23.60 -21.40
C LEU A 174 -21.11 -24.14 -20.18
N ALA A 175 -20.54 -25.12 -19.46
CA ALA A 175 -21.16 -25.65 -18.24
C ALA A 175 -21.11 -24.61 -17.11
N LYS A 176 -19.96 -23.94 -16.95
CA LYS A 176 -19.79 -22.85 -15.97
C LYS A 176 -20.65 -21.64 -16.28
N MET A 177 -20.80 -21.29 -17.56
CA MET A 177 -21.70 -20.19 -17.95
C MET A 177 -23.17 -20.49 -17.61
N LYS A 178 -23.63 -21.73 -17.83
CA LYS A 178 -25.00 -22.14 -17.48
C LYS A 178 -25.25 -22.16 -15.98
N SER A 179 -24.30 -22.67 -15.19
CA SER A 179 -24.43 -22.68 -13.73
C SER A 179 -24.47 -21.26 -13.15
N LEU A 180 -23.66 -20.35 -13.70
CA LEU A 180 -23.67 -18.94 -13.30
C LEU A 180 -24.99 -18.26 -13.67
N ALA A 181 -25.51 -18.50 -14.87
CA ALA A 181 -26.81 -17.96 -15.29
C ALA A 181 -27.97 -18.48 -14.43
N ALA A 182 -27.94 -19.75 -14.02
CA ALA A 182 -28.93 -20.32 -13.11
C ALA A 182 -28.88 -19.67 -11.72
N LEU A 183 -27.66 -19.48 -11.18
CA LEU A 183 -27.45 -18.82 -9.90
C LEU A 183 -27.91 -17.35 -9.91
N ALA A 184 -27.61 -16.61 -10.99
CA ALA A 184 -28.06 -15.24 -11.15
C ALA A 184 -29.60 -15.12 -11.22
N LYS A 185 -30.27 -16.07 -11.89
CA LYS A 185 -31.75 -16.13 -11.93
C LYS A 185 -32.33 -16.39 -10.54
N GLN A 186 -31.78 -17.36 -9.81
CA GLN A 186 -32.23 -17.66 -8.46
C GLN A 186 -32.07 -16.44 -7.52
N GLN A 187 -30.99 -15.67 -7.66
CA GLN A 187 -30.80 -14.43 -6.89
C GLN A 187 -31.79 -13.33 -7.29
N LEU A 188 -32.13 -13.21 -8.58
CA LEU A 188 -33.15 -12.28 -9.07
C LEU A 188 -34.54 -12.62 -8.50
N GLU A 189 -34.86 -13.90 -8.40
CA GLU A 189 -36.10 -14.39 -7.79
C GLU A 189 -36.16 -14.16 -6.27
N GLN A 190 -35.02 -14.08 -5.58
CA GLN A 190 -34.94 -13.81 -4.14
C GLN A 190 -35.00 -12.31 -3.79
N LEU A 191 -34.83 -11.40 -4.75
CA LEU A 191 -34.86 -9.95 -4.51
C LEU A 191 -36.15 -9.43 -3.87
N PRO A 192 -37.36 -9.88 -4.25
CA PRO A 192 -38.60 -9.43 -3.60
C PRO A 192 -38.64 -9.77 -2.11
N GLN A 193 -38.19 -10.98 -1.75
CA GLN A 193 -38.13 -11.42 -0.35
C GLN A 193 -37.11 -10.61 0.46
N LEU A 194 -35.96 -10.29 -0.14
CA LEU A 194 -34.94 -9.45 0.48
C LEU A 194 -35.43 -8.01 0.72
N ARG A 195 -36.22 -7.45 -0.21
CA ARG A 195 -36.83 -6.12 -0.04
C ARG A 195 -37.82 -6.10 1.13
N ILE A 196 -38.67 -7.12 1.24
CA ILE A 196 -39.61 -7.26 2.35
C ILE A 196 -38.87 -7.37 3.69
N ALA A 197 -37.82 -8.18 3.75
CA ALA A 197 -37.01 -8.34 4.96
C ALA A 197 -36.29 -7.03 5.34
N LEU A 198 -35.80 -6.26 4.35
CA LEU A 198 -35.17 -4.97 4.57
C LEU A 198 -36.15 -3.93 5.14
N ASP A 199 -37.36 -3.85 4.59
CA ASP A 199 -38.37 -2.90 5.07
C ASP A 199 -38.85 -3.27 6.48
N THR A 200 -38.95 -4.57 6.77
CA THR A 200 -39.28 -5.06 8.12
C THR A 200 -38.17 -4.69 9.11
N ALA A 201 -36.90 -4.92 8.77
CA ALA A 201 -35.76 -4.57 9.61
C ALA A 201 -35.67 -3.05 9.84
N LYS A 202 -35.94 -2.22 8.81
CA LYS A 202 -36.00 -0.76 8.96
C LYS A 202 -37.10 -0.31 9.92
N ASN A 203 -38.27 -0.94 9.85
CA ASN A 203 -39.38 -0.64 10.75
C ASN A 203 -39.05 -1.01 12.20
N GLU A 204 -38.41 -2.15 12.44
CA GLU A 204 -37.93 -2.52 13.78
C GLU A 204 -36.86 -1.56 14.30
N LEU A 205 -35.92 -1.16 13.45
CA LEU A 205 -34.85 -0.22 13.82
C LEU A 205 -35.43 1.15 14.20
N SER A 206 -36.43 1.63 13.46
CA SER A 206 -37.15 2.86 13.76
C SER A 206 -37.89 2.77 15.11
N ARG A 207 -38.52 1.63 15.39
CA ARG A 207 -39.23 1.37 16.66
C ARG A 207 -38.29 1.32 17.86
N LEU A 208 -37.09 0.75 17.71
CA LEU A 208 -36.06 0.72 18.75
C LEU A 208 -35.44 2.10 19.00
N GLN A 209 -35.34 2.95 17.97
CA GLN A 209 -34.82 4.31 18.09
C GLN A 209 -35.82 5.30 18.69
N SER A 210 -37.12 5.03 18.58
CA SER A 210 -38.18 5.87 19.16
C SER A 210 -38.47 5.60 20.65
N ARG A 211 -37.69 4.74 21.30
CA ARG A 211 -37.87 4.30 22.70
C ARG A 211 -36.72 4.80 23.56
#